data_AF-A0AAW1MUY4-F1
#
_entry.id   AF-A0AAW1MUY4-F1
#
_cell.length_a   1.000
_cell.length_b   1.000
_cell.length_c   1.000
_cell.angle_alpha   90.00
_cell.angle_beta   90.00
_cell.angle_gamma   90.00
#
_symmetry.space_group_name_H-M   'P 1'
#
loop_
_entity.id
_entity.type
_entity.pdbx_description
1 polymer ?
#
loop_
_entity_poly.entity_id
_entity_poly.type
_entity_poly.pdbx_seq_one_letter_code
_entity_poly.pdbx_strand_id
1 'polypeptide(L)'
;MASDQMQKVATSVELLGQKQKGAQVTMLNQTPTSMKLFRSVTWAGSAAPGYPAGIQPGESVVFNNLANPCLGSKAAVFYATDCHLNPLAWVLAWDAPAH
;
A
#
# COMPACT_ATOMS: atom_id res chain seq x y z
N MET A 1 42.42 -8.55 11.57
CA MET A 1 42.33 -7.15 11.12
C MET A 1 41.05 -7.01 10.29
N ALA A 2 40.15 -6.12 10.72
CA ALA A 2 39.10 -5.49 9.89
C ALA A 2 39.75 -4.80 8.66
N SER A 3 39.11 -4.38 7.58
CA SER A 3 37.78 -3.84 7.23
C SER A 3 37.70 -3.99 5.68
N ASP A 4 36.61 -3.94 4.94
CA ASP A 4 35.58 -2.91 4.89
C ASP A 4 34.35 -3.42 4.13
N GLN A 5 33.20 -2.97 4.61
CA GLN A 5 31.90 -3.12 4.00
C GLN A 5 31.71 -2.05 2.91
N MET A 6 31.23 -2.45 1.74
CA MET A 6 30.33 -1.61 0.93
C MET A 6 29.20 -2.50 0.40
N GLN A 7 28.14 -2.60 1.19
CA GLN A 7 26.89 -3.20 0.78
C GLN A 7 26.19 -2.22 -0.17
N LYS A 8 26.37 -2.42 -1.49
CA LYS A 8 25.52 -1.80 -2.50
C LYS A 8 24.12 -2.39 -2.33
N VAL A 9 23.20 -1.62 -1.76
CA VAL A 9 21.76 -1.88 -1.88
C VAL A 9 21.41 -1.63 -3.35
N ALA A 10 21.43 -2.69 -4.15
CA ALA A 10 20.91 -2.64 -5.50
C ALA A 10 19.38 -2.71 -5.40
N THR A 11 18.72 -1.57 -5.58
CA THR A 11 17.30 -1.55 -5.91
C THR A 11 17.16 -2.03 -7.35
N SER A 12 16.95 -3.33 -7.53
CA SER A 12 16.60 -3.89 -8.84
C SER A 12 15.16 -3.50 -9.16
N VAL A 13 14.96 -2.44 -9.95
CA VAL A 13 13.69 -2.19 -10.63
C VAL A 13 13.76 -2.94 -11.95
N GLU A 14 13.31 -4.20 -11.95
CA GLU A 14 13.11 -4.92 -13.20
C GLU A 14 11.92 -4.30 -13.95
N LEU A 15 12.22 -3.67 -15.09
CA LEU A 15 11.24 -3.24 -16.08
C LEU A 15 10.59 -4.48 -16.72
N LEU A 16 9.56 -5.01 -16.06
CA LEU A 16 8.62 -5.93 -16.70
C LEU A 16 7.87 -5.16 -17.78
N GLY A 17 7.86 -5.71 -19.00
CA GLY A 17 7.37 -5.07 -20.22
C GLY A 17 6.04 -4.29 -20.06
N GLN A 18 6.07 -3.04 -20.51
CA GLN A 18 4.97 -2.14 -20.88
C GLN A 18 3.62 -2.25 -20.11
N LYS A 19 3.36 -1.19 -19.32
CA LYS A 19 2.06 -0.69 -18.80
C LYS A 19 1.44 -1.41 -17.59
N GLN A 20 2.14 -1.51 -16.46
CA GLN A 20 1.44 -1.49 -15.17
C GLN A 20 1.04 -0.04 -14.83
N LYS A 21 -0.12 0.42 -15.32
CA LYS A 21 -0.70 1.73 -14.97
C LYS A 21 -1.41 1.73 -13.59
N GLY A 22 -1.04 0.81 -12.71
CA GLY A 22 -1.68 0.58 -11.41
C GLY A 22 -0.84 1.12 -10.26
N ALA A 23 -1.34 1.01 -9.04
CA ALA A 23 -0.58 1.27 -7.83
C ALA A 23 -0.27 -0.05 -7.12
N GLN A 24 1.00 -0.33 -6.86
CA GLN A 24 1.43 -1.30 -5.86
C GLN A 24 1.74 -0.53 -4.58
N VAL A 25 1.10 -0.92 -3.49
CA VAL A 25 1.21 -0.25 -2.21
C VAL A 25 1.77 -1.23 -1.19
N THR A 26 2.81 -0.78 -0.48
CA THR A 26 3.35 -1.47 0.69
C THR A 26 3.04 -0.64 1.92
N MET A 27 2.42 -1.27 2.93
CA MET A 27 2.12 -0.65 4.22
C MET A 27 2.80 -1.44 5.34
N LEU A 28 3.58 -0.74 6.17
CA LEU A 28 4.17 -1.28 7.39
C LEU A 28 3.46 -0.67 8.60
N ASN A 29 2.85 -1.50 9.45
CA ASN A 29 2.24 -1.04 10.69
C ASN A 29 3.30 -0.98 11.81
N GLN A 30 3.83 0.22 12.09
CA GLN A 30 4.72 0.45 13.23
C GLN A 30 4.01 0.95 14.50
N THR A 31 2.68 0.95 14.49
CA THR A 31 1.89 1.35 15.65
C THR A 31 1.80 0.17 16.65
N PRO A 32 1.56 0.45 17.94
CA PRO A 32 1.43 -0.63 18.94
C PRO A 32 0.09 -1.38 18.86
N THR A 33 -0.74 -1.13 17.85
CA THR A 33 -2.11 -1.63 17.75
C THR A 33 -2.43 -2.15 16.36
N SER A 34 -3.35 -3.10 16.26
CA SER A 34 -3.79 -3.63 14.97
C SER A 34 -4.60 -2.58 14.21
N MET A 35 -4.26 -2.40 12.94
CA MET A 35 -5.01 -1.58 12.00
C MET A 35 -6.05 -2.45 11.31
N LYS A 36 -7.34 -2.08 11.33
CA LYS A 36 -8.41 -2.78 10.61
C LYS A 36 -8.97 -1.91 9.50
N LEU A 37 -9.22 -2.51 8.33
CA LEU A 37 -9.84 -1.80 7.23
C LEU A 37 -11.26 -1.39 7.64
N PHE A 38 -11.47 -0.08 7.74
CA PHE A 38 -12.75 0.51 8.11
C PHE A 38 -13.57 0.84 6.87
N ARG A 39 -12.92 1.42 5.85
CA ARG A 39 -13.55 1.81 4.59
C ARG A 39 -12.54 1.81 3.46
N SER A 40 -13.03 1.63 2.24
CA SER A 40 -12.28 1.97 1.04
C SER A 40 -13.16 2.73 0.05
N VAL A 41 -12.53 3.52 -0.81
CA VAL A 41 -13.17 4.24 -1.91
C VAL A 41 -12.29 4.05 -3.14
N THR A 42 -12.87 3.60 -4.24
CA THR A 42 -12.17 3.48 -5.52
C THR A 42 -12.85 4.38 -6.54
N TRP A 43 -12.13 5.39 -7.02
CA TRP A 43 -12.59 6.29 -8.07
C TRP A 43 -12.20 5.80 -9.47
N ALA A 44 -11.02 5.18 -9.59
CA ALA A 44 -10.54 4.58 -10.82
C ALA A 44 -9.67 3.36 -10.53
N GLY A 45 -9.82 2.32 -11.36
CA GLY A 45 -9.12 1.05 -11.19
C GLY A 45 -9.91 0.04 -10.35
N SER A 46 -9.23 -0.99 -9.89
CA SER A 46 -9.80 -2.01 -9.00
C SER A 46 -8.74 -2.68 -8.14
N ALA A 47 -9.07 -2.91 -6.87
CA ALA A 47 -8.22 -3.71 -5.98
C ALA A 47 -8.22 -5.18 -6.42
N ALA A 48 -7.04 -5.81 -6.46
CA ALA A 48 -6.91 -7.22 -6.82
C ALA A 48 -5.86 -7.91 -5.92
N PRO A 49 -6.24 -8.93 -5.11
CA PRO A 49 -7.60 -9.49 -4.94
C PRO A 49 -8.54 -8.66 -4.06
N GLY A 50 -8.03 -7.63 -3.39
CA GLY A 50 -8.75 -6.80 -2.42
C GLY A 50 -7.78 -6.06 -1.51
N TYR A 51 -8.29 -5.23 -0.61
CA TYR A 51 -7.47 -4.57 0.40
C TYR A 51 -7.32 -5.47 1.64
N PRO A 52 -6.16 -5.48 2.32
CA PRO A 52 -5.96 -6.24 3.55
C PRO A 52 -6.98 -5.83 4.62
N ALA A 53 -7.73 -6.79 5.16
CA ALA A 53 -8.75 -6.52 6.17
C ALA A 53 -8.15 -6.02 7.50
N GLY A 54 -6.89 -6.35 7.76
CA GLY A 54 -6.14 -5.79 8.87
C GLY A 54 -4.64 -5.96 8.71
N ILE A 55 -3.89 -5.25 9.55
CA ILE A 55 -2.43 -5.22 9.58
C ILE A 55 -2.00 -5.22 11.06
N GLN A 56 -1.31 -6.27 11.50
CA GLN A 56 -0.87 -6.42 12.89
C GLN A 56 0.34 -5.52 13.20
N PRO A 57 0.59 -5.20 14.48
CA PRO A 57 1.81 -4.49 14.88
C PRO A 57 3.07 -5.19 14.36
N GLY A 58 3.94 -4.44 13.69
CA GLY A 58 5.17 -4.93 13.07
C GLY A 58 4.99 -5.64 11.72
N GLU A 59 3.75 -5.84 11.26
CA GLU A 59 3.47 -6.51 9.99
C GLU A 59 3.60 -5.55 8.80
N SER A 60 4.11 -6.07 7.68
CA SER A 60 4.07 -5.42 6.37
C SER A 60 3.14 -6.17 5.44
N VAL A 61 2.26 -5.43 4.76
CA VAL A 61 1.36 -5.96 3.74
C VAL A 61 1.62 -5.27 2.40
N VAL A 62 1.36 -6.01 1.32
CA VAL A 62 1.41 -5.49 -0.05
C VAL A 62 0.07 -5.74 -0.72
N PHE A 63 -0.46 -4.74 -1.40
CA PHE A 63 -1.66 -4.88 -2.23
C PHE A 63 -1.56 -4.05 -3.50
N ASN A 64 -2.35 -4.45 -4.49
CA ASN A 64 -2.37 -3.81 -5.80
C ASN A 64 -3.75 -3.22 -6.08
N ASN A 65 -3.75 -2.02 -6.68
CA ASN A 65 -4.90 -1.46 -7.35
C ASN A 65 -4.58 -1.34 -8.85
N LEU A 66 -5.22 -2.20 -9.62
CA LEU A 66 -5.07 -2.27 -11.07
C LEU A 66 -5.57 -0.99 -11.72
N ALA A 67 -4.95 -0.62 -12.82
CA ALA A 67 -5.33 0.57 -13.58
C ALA A 67 -6.71 0.43 -14.22
N ASN A 68 -7.48 1.52 -14.22
CA ASN A 68 -8.41 1.76 -15.31
C ASN A 68 -7.64 2.25 -16.55
N PRO A 69 -7.90 1.72 -17.76
CA PRO A 69 -7.16 2.10 -18.96
C PRO A 69 -7.19 3.61 -19.30
N CYS A 70 -8.30 4.28 -18.99
CA CYS A 70 -8.55 5.69 -19.31
C CYS A 70 -8.19 6.63 -18.15
N LEU A 71 -8.43 6.21 -16.90
CA LEU A 71 -8.35 7.08 -15.72
C LEU A 71 -7.17 6.79 -14.80
N GLY A 72 -6.44 5.68 -15.01
CA GLY A 72 -5.35 5.25 -14.14
C GLY A 72 -5.86 4.56 -12.87
N SER A 73 -5.13 4.67 -11.77
CA SER A 73 -5.49 4.11 -10.47
C SER A 73 -5.69 5.22 -9.45
N LYS A 74 -6.91 5.35 -8.92
CA LYS A 74 -7.28 6.37 -7.93
C LYS A 74 -8.16 5.75 -6.87
N ALA A 75 -7.67 5.71 -5.64
CA ALA A 75 -8.44 5.18 -4.52
C ALA A 75 -7.91 5.69 -3.18
N ALA A 76 -8.67 5.39 -2.13
CA ALA A 76 -8.29 5.60 -0.76
C ALA A 76 -8.71 4.42 0.11
N VAL A 77 -7.85 4.07 1.06
CA VAL A 77 -8.13 3.08 2.11
C VAL A 77 -8.03 3.76 3.47
N PHE A 78 -8.98 3.41 4.34
CA PHE A 78 -9.13 3.95 5.68
C PHE A 78 -8.96 2.78 6.65
N TYR A 79 -7.92 2.85 7.47
CA TYR A 79 -7.70 1.90 8.55
C TYR A 79 -8.00 2.56 9.88
N ALA A 80 -8.55 1.82 10.83
CA ALA A 80 -8.79 2.29 12.17
C ALA A 80 -8.38 1.25 13.21
N THR A 81 -8.11 1.70 14.43
CA THR A 81 -7.93 0.81 15.57
C THR A 81 -9.26 0.17 15.96
N ASP A 82 -9.21 -1.07 16.44
CA ASP A 82 -10.39 -1.77 16.98
C ASP A 82 -10.89 -1.23 18.34
N CYS A 83 -10.20 -0.22 18.89
CA CYS A 83 -10.49 0.33 20.21
C CYS A 83 -11.62 1.36 20.14
N HIS A 84 -12.81 0.99 20.61
CA HIS A 84 -13.98 1.87 20.70
C HIS A 84 -13.77 3.10 21.61
N LEU A 85 -12.80 3.06 22.53
CA LEU A 85 -12.61 4.11 23.53
C LEU A 85 -11.78 5.28 23.01
N ASN A 86 -10.89 5.06 22.03
CA ASN A 86 -10.08 6.10 21.40
C ASN A 86 -9.70 5.65 19.98
N PRO A 87 -10.63 5.75 19.01
CA PRO A 87 -10.35 5.29 17.67
C PRO A 87 -9.32 6.21 16.99
N LEU A 88 -8.14 5.67 16.71
CA LEU A 88 -7.20 6.29 15.78
C LEU A 88 -7.49 5.78 14.37
N ALA A 89 -7.40 6.67 13.39
CA ALA A 89 -7.62 6.33 11.99
C ALA A 89 -6.48 6.84 11.10
N TRP A 90 -6.18 6.06 10.08
CA TRP A 90 -5.19 6.34 9.06
C TRP A 90 -5.86 6.33 7.69
N VAL A 91 -5.49 7.30 6.87
CA VAL A 91 -5.95 7.39 5.48
C VAL A 91 -4.73 7.28 4.58
N LEU A 92 -4.80 6.36 3.62
CA LEU A 92 -3.89 6.34 2.50
C LEU A 92 -4.71 6.54 1.24
N ALA A 93 -4.45 7.63 0.53
CA ALA A 93 -5.05 7.95 -0.75
C ALA A 93 -3.97 8.08 -1.82
N TRP A 94 -4.29 7.69 -3.05
CA TRP A 94 -3.39 7.82 -4.18
C TRP A 94 -4.13 8.24 -5.44
N ASP A 95 -3.38 8.89 -6.32
CA ASP A 95 -3.74 9.20 -7.69
C ASP A 95 -2.55 8.89 -8.60
N ALA A 96 -2.66 7.81 -9.36
CA ALA A 96 -1.72 7.40 -10.39
C ALA A 96 -2.42 7.54 -11.75
N PRO A 97 -2.31 8.71 -12.41
CA PRO A 97 -3.02 8.99 -13.65
C PRO A 97 -2.52 8.09 -14.80
N ALA A 98 -3.38 7.90 -15.81
CA ALA A 98 -3.05 7.08 -16.97
C ALA A 98 -2.01 7.71 -17.91
N HIS A 99 -1.85 9.04 -17.84
CA HIS A 99 -1.09 9.92 -18.75
C HIS A 99 -0.66 11.20 -18.03
#